data_AF-A0ABD0RWS1-F1
#
_entry.id   AF-A0ABD0RWS1-F1
#
_cell.length_a   1.000
_cell.length_b   1.000
_cell.length_c   1.000
_cell.angle_alpha   90.00
_cell.angle_beta   90.00
_cell.angle_gamma   90.00
#
_symmetry.space_group_name_H-M   'P 1'
#
loop_
_entity.id
_entity.type
_entity.pdbx_description
1 polymer ?
#
loop_
_entity_poly.entity_id
_entity_poly.type
_entity_poly.pdbx_seq_one_letter_code
_entity_poly.pdbx_strand_id
1 'polypeptide(L)' 'MQVNDTSIEGLRHAEVVALIKAGGRETRLLVVDPETDELFNRLGIVPTSIHLK' A
#
# COMPACT_ATOMS: atom_id res chain seq x y z
N MET A 1 0.53 -2.98 -1.67
CA MET A 1 -0.12 -2.04 -0.72
C MET A 1 0.64 -0.72 -0.70
N GLN A 2 -0.03 0.41 -0.39
CA GLN A 2 0.62 1.73 -0.38
C GLN A 2 0.13 2.64 0.76
N VAL A 3 1.01 3.55 1.18
CA VAL A 3 0.72 4.66 2.10
C VAL A 3 1.16 5.95 1.42
N ASN A 4 0.26 6.92 1.27
CA ASN A 4 0.55 8.22 0.65
C ASN A 4 1.27 8.07 -0.71
N ASP A 5 0.73 7.20 -1.58
CA ASP A 5 1.27 6.89 -2.92
C ASP A 5 2.69 6.29 -2.93
N THR A 6 3.17 5.82 -1.78
CA THR A 6 4.45 5.13 -1.61
C THR A 6 4.23 3.65 -1.32
N SER A 7 4.93 2.76 -2.03
CA SER A 7 4.91 1.31 -1.72
C SER A 7 5.54 1.05 -0.37
N ILE A 8 4.86 0.23 0.43
CA ILE A 8 5.33 -0.21 1.75
C ILE A 8 5.99 -1.60 1.71
N GLU A 9 6.16 -2.19 0.54
CA GLU A 9 6.83 -3.48 0.40
C GLU A 9 8.27 -3.42 0.90
N GLY A 10 8.65 -4.38 1.75
CA GLY A 10 9.98 -4.43 2.37
C GLY A 10 10.22 -3.41 3.49
N LEU A 11 9.26 -2.54 3.80
CA LEU A 11 9.39 -1.60 4.91
C LEU A 11 9.07 -2.26 6.26
N ARG A 12 9.78 -1.82 7.30
CA ARG A 12 9.47 -2.19 8.68
C ARG A 12 8.28 -1.40 9.18
N HIS A 13 7.57 -1.94 10.17
CA HIS A 13 6.44 -1.26 10.80
C HIS A 13 6.76 0.19 11.21
N ALA A 14 7.95 0.45 11.76
CA ALA A 14 8.39 1.80 12.13
C ALA A 14 8.47 2.77 10.95
N GLU A 15 8.96 2.31 9.80
CA GLU A 15 9.06 3.11 8.56
C GLU A 15 7.67 3.41 7.99
N VAL A 16 6.77 2.42 8.00
CA VAL A 16 5.37 2.60 7.59
C VAL A 16 4.67 3.64 8.47
N VAL A 17 4.88 3.58 9.79
CA VAL A 17 4.32 4.56 10.72
C VAL A 17 4.91 5.96 10.49
N ALA A 18 6.20 6.06 10.13
CA ALA A 18 6.81 7.33 9.78
C ALA A 18 6.18 7.94 8.52
N LEU A 19 5.90 7.12 7.48
CA LEU A 19 5.21 7.57 6.26
C LEU A 19 3.80 8.08 6.54
N ILE A 20 3.06 7.41 7.43
CA ILE A 20 1.73 7.86 7.86
C ILE A 20 1.84 9.23 8.55
N LYS A 21 2.79 9.37 9.49
CA LYS A 21 3.00 10.62 10.23
C LYS A 21 3.47 11.78 9.34
N ALA A 22 4.25 11.49 8.29
CA ALA A 22 4.73 12.48 7.34
C ALA A 22 3.59 13.11 6.50
N GLY A 23 2.44 12.42 6.36
CA GLY A 23 1.26 12.95 5.65
C GLY A 23 0.55 14.11 6.37
N GLY A 24 0.93 14.42 7.61
CA GLY A 24 0.36 15.55 8.37
C GLY A 24 -1.05 15.26 8.86
N ARG A 25 -2.06 15.94 8.30
CA ARG A 25 -3.47 15.85 8.75
C ARG A 25 -4.30 14.81 8.00
N GLU A 26 -3.82 14.35 6.84
CA GLU A 26 -4.48 13.34 6.01
C GLU A 26 -3.51 12.19 5.72
N THR A 27 -4.02 10.96 5.63
CA THR A 27 -3.26 9.80 5.16
C THR A 27 -4.11 9.02 4.17
N ARG A 28 -3.50 8.55 3.09
CA ARG A 28 -4.15 7.72 2.08
C ARG A 28 -3.58 6.32 2.13
N LEU A 29 -4.45 5.33 2.21
CA LEU A 29 -4.06 3.93 2.34
C LEU A 29 -4.68 3.15 1.18
N LEU A 30 -3.83 2.47 0.40
CA LEU A 30 -4.28 1.51 -0.60
C LEU A 30 -4.13 0.11 -0.03
N VAL A 31 -5.27 -0.50 0.29
CA VAL A 31 -5.39 -1.85 0.83
C VAL A 31 -6.18 -2.72 -0.14
N VAL A 32 -5.88 -4.02 -0.11
CA VAL A 32 -6.55 -5.05 -0.90
C VAL A 32 -7.00 -6.16 0.04
N ASP A 33 -8.10 -6.83 -0.27
CA ASP A 33 -8.52 -8.02 0.44
C ASP A 33 -7.49 -9.16 0.26
N PRO A 34 -7.39 -10.12 1.20
CA PRO A 34 -6.39 -11.18 1.13
C PRO A 34 -6.43 -12.01 -0.17
N GLU A 35 -7.63 -12.34 -0.66
CA GLU A 35 -7.80 -13.08 -1.92
C GLU A 35 -7.24 -12.30 -3.12
N THR A 36 -7.46 -10.99 -3.12
CA THR A 36 -6.98 -10.07 -4.15
C THR A 36 -5.46 -9.89 -4.05
N ASP A 37 -4.89 -9.84 -2.85
CA ASP A 37 -3.45 -9.80 -2.63
C ASP A 37 -2.75 -11.05 -3.16
N GLU A 38 -3.32 -12.24 -2.91
CA GLU A 38 -2.81 -13.50 -3.47
C GLU A 38 -2.89 -13.52 -5.00
N LEU A 39 -3.97 -13.00 -5.59
CA LEU A 39 -4.10 -12.90 -7.04
C LEU A 39 -3.03 -11.97 -7.64
N PHE A 40 -2.84 -10.78 -7.06
CA PHE A 40 -1.84 -9.82 -7.50
C PHE A 40 -0.42 -10.39 -7.37
N ASN A 41 -0.11 -11.06 -6.26
CA ASN A 41 1.17 -11.76 -6.06
C ASN A 41 1.40 -12.86 -7.10
N ARG A 42 0.39 -13.69 -7.39
CA ARG A 42 0.49 -14.74 -8.42
C ARG A 42 0.70 -14.19 -9.82
N LEU A 43 0.15 -13.02 -10.12
CA LEU A 43 0.30 -12.35 -11.40
C LEU A 43 1.56 -11.48 -11.48
N GLY A 44 2.29 -11.29 -10.37
CA GLY A 44 3.45 -10.41 -10.29
C GLY A 44 3.10 -8.93 -10.49
N ILE A 45 1.87 -8.54 -10.16
CA ILE A 45 1.35 -7.19 -10.34
C ILE A 45 1.33 -6.48 -8.99
N VAL A 46 1.90 -5.28 -8.92
CA VAL A 46 1.81 -4.45 -7.71
C VAL A 46 0.47 -3.71 -7.70
N PRO A 47 -0.38 -3.90 -6.67
CA PRO A 47 -1.63 -3.17 -6.55
C PRO A 47 -1.34 -1.67 -6.39
N THR A 48 -1.92 -0.91 -7.31
CA THR A 48 -1.75 0.53 -7.48
C THR A 48 -3.09 1.19 -7.75
N SER A 49 -3.19 2.50 -7.50
CA SER A 49 -4.43 3.28 -7.60
C SER A 49 -5.12 3.19 -8.99
N ILE A 50 -4.40 2.79 -10.04
CA ILE A 50 -4.95 2.54 -11.38
C ILE A 50 -5.91 1.34 -11.44
N HIS A 51 -5.87 0.45 -10.45
CA HIS A 51 -6.72 -0.74 -10.37
C HIS A 51 -8.03 -0.48 -9.61
N LEU A 52 -8.21 0.73 -9.06
CA LEU A 52 -9.47 1.19 -8.47
C LEU A 52 -10.36 1.72 -9.60
N LYS A 53 -11.11 0.83 -10.27
CA LYS A 53 -12.16 1.21 -11.23
C LYS A 53 -13.53 0.79 -10.71
#